data_AF-A0A2B7X399-F1
#
_entry.id   AF-A0A2B7X399-F1
#
_cell.length_a   1.000
_cell.length_b   1.000
_cell.length_c   1.000
_cell.angle_alpha   90.00
_cell.angle_beta   90.00
_cell.angle_gamma   90.00
#
_symmetry.space_group_name_H-M   'P 1'
#
loop_
_entity.id
_entity.type
_entity.pdbx_description
1 polymer ?
#
loop_
_entity_poly.entity_id
_entity_poly.type
_entity_poly.pdbx_seq_one_letter_code
_entity_poly.pdbx_strand_id
1 'polypeptide(L)'
;MATAKFAVPSHKIHTCLWFEKDGIEAAKFYVSLFKNSRIVSDDPTLVTFILDGQEISIINGGPHFTLSPAMSLFTTCEDQEEIDRLWAALTSDGGKEIECGWLTDKFGVSWQIVPRCLMEMMGDPDEVKAKRAREAMLKSVKFDIETLKKAYNGE
;
A
#
# COMPACT_ATOMS: atom_id res chain seq x y z
N MET A 1 14.53 -16.13 -13.50
CA MET A 1 13.73 -17.36 -13.67
C MET A 1 12.62 -17.05 -14.66
N ALA A 2 12.31 -17.98 -15.58
CA ALA A 2 11.21 -17.79 -16.52
C ALA A 2 9.88 -17.70 -15.74
N THR A 3 9.04 -16.70 -16.05
CA THR A 3 7.68 -16.60 -15.53
C THR A 3 6.86 -17.79 -16.05
N ALA A 4 6.10 -18.43 -15.16
CA ALA A 4 5.22 -19.52 -15.56
C ALA A 4 3.97 -18.93 -16.24
N LYS A 5 3.48 -19.58 -17.30
CA LYS A 5 2.24 -19.16 -18.00
C LYS A 5 1.00 -19.19 -17.10
N PHE A 6 1.01 -20.01 -16.06
CA PHE A 6 0.00 -20.09 -15.02
C PHE A 6 0.67 -20.68 -13.77
N ALA A 7 0.44 -20.11 -12.60
CA ALA A 7 0.93 -20.63 -11.33
C ALA A 7 -0.23 -20.88 -10.38
N VAL A 8 -0.22 -22.04 -9.72
CA VAL A 8 -1.12 -22.28 -8.60
C VAL A 8 -0.64 -21.42 -7.43
N PRO A 9 -1.52 -20.60 -6.80
CA PRO A 9 -1.16 -19.82 -5.63
C PRO A 9 -0.56 -20.70 -4.53
N SER A 10 0.49 -20.20 -3.88
CA SER A 10 1.21 -20.92 -2.83
C SER A 10 0.46 -20.95 -1.49
N HIS A 11 -0.46 -20.01 -1.25
CA HIS A 11 -1.27 -19.93 -0.03
C HIS A 11 -2.72 -20.39 -0.24
N LYS A 12 -3.26 -21.11 0.76
CA LYS A 12 -4.67 -21.59 0.76
C LYS A 12 -5.70 -20.46 0.72
N ILE A 13 -5.40 -19.33 1.34
CA ILE A 13 -6.19 -18.11 1.34
C ILE A 13 -5.22 -16.97 1.02
N HIS A 14 -5.53 -16.17 0.01
CA HIS A 14 -4.71 -15.03 -0.40
C HIS A 14 -5.59 -13.93 -0.99
N THR A 15 -5.02 -12.73 -1.09
CA THR A 15 -5.69 -11.57 -1.67
C THR A 15 -5.81 -11.68 -3.18
N CYS A 16 -7.00 -11.46 -3.73
CA CYS A 16 -7.23 -11.37 -5.16
C CYS A 16 -7.97 -10.06 -5.47
N LEU A 17 -7.36 -9.20 -6.29
CA LEU A 17 -7.90 -7.90 -6.68
C LEU A 17 -8.58 -7.98 -8.04
N TRP A 18 -9.78 -7.40 -8.15
CA TRP A 18 -10.51 -7.35 -9.42
C TRP A 18 -10.10 -6.14 -10.25
N PHE A 19 -9.69 -6.39 -11.48
CA PHE A 19 -9.33 -5.38 -12.47
C PHE A 19 -10.21 -5.55 -13.71
N GLU A 20 -10.47 -4.44 -14.41
CA GLU A 20 -11.10 -4.52 -15.74
C GLU A 20 -10.17 -5.29 -16.70
N LYS A 21 -8.89 -4.90 -16.73
CA LYS A 21 -7.83 -5.43 -17.59
C LYS A 21 -6.45 -4.96 -17.09
N ASP A 22 -5.40 -5.33 -17.83
CA ASP A 22 -4.03 -4.82 -17.68
C ASP A 22 -3.40 -5.04 -16.30
N GLY A 23 -3.87 -6.05 -15.54
CA GLY A 23 -3.35 -6.37 -14.21
C GLY A 23 -1.84 -6.66 -14.15
N ILE A 24 -1.22 -7.06 -15.27
CA ILE A 24 0.24 -7.26 -15.34
C ILE A 24 1.01 -5.95 -15.26
N GLU A 25 0.44 -4.84 -15.75
CA GLU A 25 1.06 -3.52 -15.64
C GLU A 25 1.08 -3.04 -14.19
N ALA A 26 -0.05 -3.21 -13.49
CA ALA A 26 -0.15 -2.92 -12.06
C ALA A 26 0.80 -3.79 -11.24
N ALA A 27 0.83 -5.11 -11.48
CA ALA A 27 1.75 -6.01 -10.79
C ALA A 27 3.22 -5.63 -11.00
N LYS A 28 3.63 -5.31 -12.23
CA LYS A 28 5.02 -4.86 -12.52
C LYS A 28 5.34 -3.55 -11.82
N PHE A 29 4.39 -2.61 -11.81
CA PHE A 29 4.54 -1.36 -11.08
C PHE A 29 4.74 -1.63 -9.59
N TYR A 30 3.86 -2.39 -8.93
CA TYR A 30 3.98 -2.70 -7.49
C TYR A 30 5.26 -3.45 -7.15
N VAL A 31 5.64 -4.44 -7.95
CA VAL A 31 6.89 -5.18 -7.76
C VAL A 31 8.11 -4.28 -7.85
N SER A 32 8.08 -3.22 -8.67
CA SER A 32 9.18 -2.25 -8.75
C SER A 32 9.32 -1.36 -7.50
N LEU A 33 8.25 -1.23 -6.70
CA LEU A 33 8.24 -0.37 -5.51
C LEU A 33 8.90 -1.01 -4.29
N PHE A 34 9.01 -2.34 -4.22
CA PHE A 34 9.44 -3.07 -3.04
C PHE A 34 10.54 -4.10 -3.37
N LYS A 35 11.52 -4.25 -2.48
CA LYS A 35 12.72 -5.08 -2.74
C LYS A 35 12.42 -6.58 -2.77
N ASN A 36 11.60 -7.08 -1.84
CA ASN A 36 11.27 -8.51 -1.73
C ASN A 36 10.04 -8.88 -2.58
N SER A 37 10.05 -8.46 -3.84
CA SER A 37 8.91 -8.57 -4.75
C SER A 37 9.31 -9.17 -6.09
N ARG A 38 8.38 -9.88 -6.72
CA ARG A 38 8.58 -10.49 -8.06
C ARG A 38 7.26 -10.91 -8.69
N ILE A 39 7.21 -10.93 -10.02
CA ILE A 39 6.13 -11.60 -10.75
C ILE A 39 6.31 -13.12 -10.62
N VAL A 40 5.23 -13.83 -10.33
CA VAL A 40 5.18 -15.29 -10.26
C VAL A 40 4.56 -15.87 -11.53
N SER A 41 3.44 -15.30 -11.98
CA SER A 41 2.69 -15.68 -13.18
C SER A 41 2.15 -14.44 -13.88
N ASP A 42 2.28 -14.40 -15.20
CA ASP A 42 1.78 -13.32 -16.07
C ASP A 42 0.61 -13.76 -16.96
N ASP A 43 -0.16 -14.78 -16.52
CA ASP A 43 -1.36 -15.24 -17.21
C ASP A 43 -2.32 -14.06 -17.50
N PRO A 44 -2.85 -13.92 -18.73
CA PRO A 44 -3.73 -12.82 -19.10
C PRO A 44 -5.02 -12.73 -18.27
N THR A 45 -5.47 -13.83 -17.66
CA THR A 45 -6.68 -13.87 -16.83
C THR A 45 -6.35 -13.65 -15.37
N LEU A 46 -5.26 -14.25 -14.87
CA LEU A 46 -4.87 -14.21 -13.47
C LEU A 46 -3.36 -13.96 -13.30
N VAL A 47 -3.00 -12.72 -12.98
CA VAL A 47 -1.62 -12.35 -12.68
C VAL A 47 -1.34 -12.61 -11.21
N THR A 48 -0.25 -13.30 -10.89
CA THR A 48 0.17 -13.55 -9.50
C THR A 48 1.57 -13.00 -9.29
N PHE A 49 1.77 -12.33 -8.15
CA PHE A 49 3.05 -11.74 -7.78
C PHE A 49 3.27 -11.81 -6.27
N ILE A 50 4.52 -11.71 -5.88
CA ILE A 50 4.93 -11.49 -4.50
C ILE A 50 5.20 -10.00 -4.34
N LEU A 51 4.60 -9.39 -3.32
CA LEU A 51 4.79 -8.02 -2.90
C LEU A 51 5.31 -8.00 -1.46
N ASP A 52 6.58 -7.66 -1.31
CA ASP A 52 7.31 -7.69 -0.03
C ASP A 52 7.08 -8.98 0.79
N GLY A 53 7.13 -10.12 0.11
CA GLY A 53 6.89 -11.44 0.70
C GLY A 53 5.44 -11.90 0.75
N GLN A 54 4.46 -11.04 0.48
CA GLN A 54 3.04 -11.42 0.42
C GLN A 54 2.59 -11.81 -0.99
N GLU A 55 1.86 -12.91 -1.12
CA GLU A 55 1.31 -13.33 -2.40
C GLU A 55 -0.02 -12.62 -2.68
N ILE A 56 -0.10 -11.97 -3.85
CA ILE A 56 -1.28 -11.26 -4.33
C ILE A 56 -1.58 -11.69 -5.77
N SER A 57 -2.86 -11.85 -6.07
CA SER A 57 -3.34 -12.06 -7.42
C SER A 57 -4.16 -10.87 -7.92
N ILE A 58 -4.13 -10.63 -9.22
CA ILE A 58 -5.03 -9.71 -9.94
C ILE A 58 -5.78 -10.52 -10.99
N ILE A 59 -7.11 -10.49 -10.94
CA ILE A 59 -7.97 -11.07 -11.96
C ILE A 59 -8.40 -9.98 -12.95
N ASN A 60 -8.14 -10.22 -14.24
CA ASN A 60 -8.65 -9.38 -15.32
C ASN A 60 -10.05 -9.85 -15.70
N GLY A 61 -11.05 -9.31 -15.01
CA GLY A 61 -12.44 -9.79 -15.06
C GLY A 61 -13.40 -8.89 -15.85
N GLY A 62 -12.94 -7.79 -16.44
CA GLY A 62 -13.81 -6.82 -17.13
C GLY A 62 -14.49 -5.82 -16.18
N PRO A 63 -15.27 -4.87 -16.72
CA PRO A 63 -15.74 -3.67 -16.00
C PRO A 63 -16.99 -3.96 -15.15
N HIS A 64 -16.97 -5.05 -14.38
CA HIS A 64 -18.10 -5.50 -13.56
C HIS A 64 -18.01 -5.02 -12.11
N PHE A 65 -16.79 -4.87 -11.59
CA PHE A 65 -16.54 -4.44 -10.22
C PHE A 65 -15.47 -3.36 -10.18
N THR A 66 -15.58 -2.48 -9.19
CA THR A 66 -14.63 -1.40 -8.95
C THR A 66 -14.07 -1.57 -7.54
N LEU A 67 -12.75 -1.39 -7.41
CA LEU A 67 -12.09 -1.37 -6.11
C LEU A 67 -12.61 -0.20 -5.27
N SER A 68 -12.59 -0.38 -3.97
CA SER A 68 -13.01 0.64 -3.01
C SER A 68 -12.10 0.60 -1.78
N PRO A 69 -12.08 1.67 -0.95
CA PRO A 69 -11.30 1.71 0.27
C PRO A 69 -11.66 0.63 1.32
N ALA A 70 -12.73 -0.14 1.11
CA ALA A 70 -13.07 -1.30 1.94
C ALA A 70 -11.95 -2.36 1.99
N MET A 71 -11.08 -2.40 0.97
CA MET A 71 -9.84 -3.16 0.99
C MET A 71 -8.68 -2.22 0.64
N SER A 72 -7.59 -2.29 1.41
CA SER A 72 -6.38 -1.50 1.13
C SER A 72 -5.11 -2.30 1.38
N LEU A 73 -4.03 -1.89 0.71
CA LEU A 73 -2.69 -2.37 0.99
C LEU A 73 -2.02 -1.43 1.99
N PHE A 74 -1.81 -1.94 3.21
CA PHE A 74 -1.18 -1.21 4.30
C PHE A 74 0.32 -1.53 4.33
N THR A 75 1.17 -0.51 4.28
CA THR A 75 2.61 -0.68 4.41
C THR A 75 3.16 0.22 5.51
N THR A 76 4.02 -0.36 6.35
CA THR A 76 4.79 0.39 7.35
C THR A 76 6.09 0.87 6.73
N CYS A 77 6.40 2.14 6.87
CA CYS A 77 7.68 2.71 6.44
C CYS A 77 8.61 2.96 7.63
N GLU A 78 9.91 2.74 7.44
CA GLU A 78 10.91 2.94 8.49
C GLU A 78 11.39 4.40 8.59
N ASP A 79 11.42 5.11 7.46
CA ASP A 79 11.92 6.49 7.37
C ASP A 79 11.12 7.36 6.39
N GLN A 80 11.47 8.65 6.36
CA GLN A 80 10.77 9.65 5.54
C GLN A 80 11.07 9.46 4.04
N GLU A 81 12.25 8.97 3.68
CA GLU A 81 12.63 8.74 2.28
C GLU A 81 11.74 7.66 1.66
N GLU A 82 11.48 6.59 2.41
CA GLU A 82 10.58 5.54 1.98
C GLU A 82 9.14 6.04 1.82
N ILE A 83 8.62 6.82 2.77
CA ILE A 83 7.30 7.45 2.67
C ILE A 83 7.23 8.31 1.41
N ASP A 84 8.20 9.20 1.21
CA ASP A 84 8.20 10.15 0.10
C ASP A 84 8.27 9.44 -1.25
N ARG A 85 9.10 8.40 -1.36
CA ARG A 85 9.25 7.60 -2.58
C ARG A 85 7.96 6.85 -2.92
N LEU A 86 7.37 6.16 -1.95
CA LEU A 86 6.14 5.38 -2.18
C LEU A 86 4.97 6.31 -2.46
N TRP A 87 4.83 7.38 -1.69
CA TRP A 87 3.77 8.37 -1.87
C TRP A 87 3.82 8.98 -3.27
N ALA A 88 4.98 9.51 -3.68
CA ALA A 88 5.15 10.12 -4.99
C ALA A 88 4.88 9.15 -6.14
N ALA A 89 5.32 7.89 -6.01
CA ALA A 89 5.08 6.87 -7.03
C ALA A 89 3.58 6.54 -7.15
N LEU A 90 2.90 6.31 -6.03
CA LEU A 90 1.51 5.85 -6.01
C LEU A 90 0.51 6.97 -6.34
N THR A 91 0.85 8.23 -6.09
CA THR A 91 -0.01 9.38 -6.48
C THR A 91 0.25 9.88 -7.90
N SER A 92 1.32 9.39 -8.56
CA SER A 92 1.61 9.75 -9.95
C SER A 92 0.60 9.16 -10.95
N ASP A 93 0.59 9.71 -12.17
CA ASP A 93 -0.18 9.21 -13.32
C ASP A 93 -1.69 8.97 -13.05
N GLY A 94 -2.31 9.81 -12.21
CA GLY A 94 -3.74 9.74 -11.92
C GLY A 94 -4.10 9.14 -10.55
N GLY A 95 -3.10 8.82 -9.72
CA GLY A 95 -3.32 8.56 -8.31
C GLY A 95 -3.86 9.80 -7.57
N LYS A 96 -4.48 9.57 -6.41
CA LYS A 96 -5.17 10.59 -5.61
C LYS A 96 -4.79 10.47 -4.14
N GLU A 97 -4.36 11.59 -3.58
CA GLU A 97 -4.17 11.74 -2.14
C GLU A 97 -5.53 11.78 -1.44
N ILE A 98 -5.59 11.23 -0.23
CA ILE A 98 -6.76 11.30 0.66
C ILE A 98 -6.30 11.96 1.97
N GLU A 99 -6.55 11.37 3.13
CA GLU A 99 -6.10 11.87 4.43
C GLU A 99 -5.50 10.74 5.25
N CYS A 100 -4.77 11.06 6.32
CA CYS A 100 -4.26 10.10 7.29
C CYS A 100 -3.37 9.00 6.66
N GLY A 101 -2.56 9.35 5.67
CA GLY A 101 -1.69 8.39 4.98
C GLY A 101 -2.39 7.55 3.91
N TRP A 102 -3.66 7.82 3.63
CA TRP A 102 -4.42 7.14 2.57
C TRP A 102 -4.20 7.79 1.22
N LEU A 103 -4.17 6.93 0.19
CA LEU A 103 -4.20 7.32 -1.21
C LEU A 103 -4.89 6.23 -2.03
N THR A 104 -5.30 6.56 -3.24
CA THR A 104 -5.69 5.59 -4.26
C THR A 104 -4.75 5.73 -5.45
N ASP A 105 -4.17 4.63 -5.93
CA ASP A 105 -3.27 4.68 -7.08
C ASP A 105 -4.01 4.80 -8.42
N LYS A 106 -3.26 4.91 -9.52
CA LYS A 106 -3.82 5.03 -10.88
C LYS A 106 -4.64 3.82 -11.34
N PHE A 107 -4.51 2.68 -10.67
CA PHE A 107 -5.26 1.45 -10.95
C PHE A 107 -6.52 1.32 -10.07
N GLY A 108 -6.73 2.24 -9.13
CA GLY A 108 -7.87 2.23 -8.22
C GLY A 108 -7.63 1.44 -6.93
N VAL A 109 -6.42 0.95 -6.66
CA VAL A 109 -6.10 0.28 -5.38
C VAL A 109 -5.91 1.32 -4.29
N SER A 110 -6.58 1.15 -3.16
CA SER A 110 -6.36 1.99 -1.98
C SER A 110 -5.12 1.51 -1.20
N TRP A 111 -4.29 2.46 -0.79
CA TRP A 111 -3.06 2.22 -0.02
C TRP A 111 -3.07 3.05 1.26
N GLN A 112 -2.38 2.53 2.28
CA GLN A 112 -2.05 3.25 3.50
C GLN A 112 -0.52 3.23 3.67
N ILE A 113 0.11 4.40 3.59
CA ILE A 113 1.56 4.58 3.75
C ILE A 113 1.80 5.16 5.14
N VAL A 114 2.20 4.32 6.09
CA VAL A 114 2.20 4.68 7.52
C VAL A 114 3.58 4.52 8.13
N PRO A 115 4.19 5.55 8.76
CA PRO A 115 5.44 5.37 9.47
C PRO A 115 5.28 4.40 10.64
N ARG A 116 6.22 3.45 10.81
CA ARG A 116 6.23 2.52 11.95
C ARG A 116 6.14 3.27 13.29
N CYS A 117 6.88 4.36 13.43
CA CYS A 117 6.87 5.14 14.67
C CYS A 117 5.50 5.74 15.00
N LEU A 118 4.63 6.04 14.02
CA LEU A 118 3.28 6.51 14.31
C LEU A 118 2.44 5.41 14.96
N MET A 119 2.56 4.17 14.49
CA MET A 119 1.87 3.03 15.10
C MET A 119 2.32 2.81 16.55
N GLU A 120 3.63 2.94 16.81
CA GLU A 120 4.20 2.86 18.15
C GLU A 120 3.69 3.99 19.05
N MET A 121 3.73 5.25 18.57
CA MET A 121 3.23 6.42 19.30
C MET A 121 1.73 6.33 19.62
N MET A 122 0.91 5.78 18.72
CA MET A 122 -0.52 5.56 18.96
C MET A 122 -0.81 4.41 19.92
N GLY A 123 0.12 3.46 20.06
CA GLY A 123 0.04 2.33 21.00
C GLY A 123 0.67 2.61 22.37
N ASP A 124 1.17 3.83 22.59
CA ASP A 124 1.85 4.19 23.83
C ASP A 124 0.90 4.15 25.05
N PRO A 125 1.31 3.57 26.19
CA PRO A 125 0.51 3.60 27.43
C PRO A 125 0.30 5.01 28.01
N ASP A 126 1.14 5.99 27.66
CA ASP A 126 0.88 7.40 27.96
C ASP A 126 -0.22 7.93 27.02
N GLU A 127 -1.46 7.90 27.51
CA GLU A 127 -2.64 8.32 26.76
C GLU A 127 -2.55 9.78 26.26
N VAL A 128 -1.85 10.65 26.99
CA VAL A 128 -1.72 12.07 26.63
C VAL A 128 -0.81 12.22 25.41
N LYS A 129 0.33 11.52 25.39
CA LYS A 129 1.21 11.50 24.22
C LYS A 129 0.55 10.82 23.02
N ALA A 130 -0.07 9.65 23.23
CA ALA A 130 -0.77 8.92 22.18
C ALA A 130 -1.91 9.74 21.58
N LYS A 131 -2.63 10.52 22.40
CA LYS A 131 -3.67 11.44 21.93
C LYS A 131 -3.10 12.52 21.01
N ARG A 132 -1.97 13.15 21.35
CA ARG A 132 -1.34 14.16 20.47
C ARG A 132 -0.90 13.56 19.13
N ALA A 133 -0.34 12.35 19.14
CA ALA A 133 0.01 11.64 17.91
C ALA A 133 -1.23 11.39 17.02
N ARG A 134 -2.35 10.94 17.60
CA ARG A 134 -3.62 10.77 16.87
C ARG A 134 -4.16 12.08 16.31
N GLU A 135 -4.10 13.17 17.08
CA GLU A 135 -4.53 14.49 16.62
C GLU A 135 -3.68 15.02 15.46
N ALA A 136 -2.37 14.78 15.48
CA ALA A 136 -1.48 15.13 14.37
C ALA A 136 -1.74 14.25 13.13
N MET A 137 -2.01 12.95 13.34
CA MET A 137 -2.40 12.03 12.26
C MET A 137 -3.66 12.53 11.53
N LEU A 138 -4.70 12.91 12.28
CA LEU A 138 -5.98 13.38 11.71
C LEU A 138 -5.86 14.68 10.89
N LYS A 139 -4.79 15.45 11.09
CA LYS A 139 -4.51 16.69 10.34
C LYS A 139 -3.59 16.46 9.15
N SER A 140 -3.09 15.25 8.96
CA SER A 140 -2.11 14.91 7.93
C SER A 140 -2.77 14.35 6.69
N VAL A 141 -2.19 14.64 5.52
CA VAL A 141 -2.49 13.95 4.26
C VAL A 141 -1.40 12.91 4.04
N LYS A 142 -0.22 13.33 3.59
CA LYS A 142 1.04 12.58 3.70
C LYS A 142 1.65 12.82 5.08
N PHE A 143 2.23 11.80 5.69
CA PHE A 143 2.91 11.94 6.98
C PHE A 143 4.30 12.56 6.85
N ASP A 144 4.59 13.47 7.78
CA ASP A 144 5.94 13.98 8.08
C ASP A 144 6.36 13.45 9.46
N ILE A 145 7.36 12.58 9.50
CA ILE A 145 7.77 11.87 10.72
C ILE A 145 8.20 12.86 11.81
N GLU A 146 8.90 13.93 11.46
CA GLU A 146 9.38 14.91 12.43
C GLU A 146 8.21 15.65 13.09
N THR A 147 7.24 16.10 12.30
CA THR A 147 6.01 16.75 12.76
C THR A 147 5.22 15.84 13.68
N LEU A 148 5.08 14.56 13.33
CA LEU A 148 4.40 13.58 14.18
C LEU A 148 5.12 13.39 15.52
N LYS A 149 6.46 13.31 15.51
CA LYS A 149 7.28 13.19 16.72
C LYS A 149 7.19 14.43 17.61
N LYS A 150 7.23 15.64 17.03
CA LYS A 150 7.05 16.91 17.76
C LYS A 150 5.69 16.95 18.45
N ALA A 151 4.62 16.65 17.72
CA ALA A 151 3.29 16.57 18.29
C ALA A 151 3.23 15.55 19.45
N TYR A 152 3.75 14.34 19.26
CA TYR A 152 3.81 13.33 20.31
C TYR A 152 4.60 13.81 21.55
N ASN A 153 5.71 14.51 21.37
CA ASN A 153 6.50 15.08 22.47
C ASN A 153 5.86 16.32 23.12
N GLY A 154 4.91 16.98 22.45
CA GLY A 154 4.28 18.20 22.92
C GLY A 154 5.07 19.48 22.60
N GLU A 155 5.81 19.45 21.48
CA GLU A 155 6.61 20.55 20.94
C GLU A 155 5.85 21.36 19.88
#